data_AF-D4F4X4-F1
#
_entry.id   AF-D4F4X4-F1
#
_cell.length_a   1.000
_cell.length_b   1.000
_cell.length_c   1.000
_cell.angle_alpha   90.00
_cell.angle_beta   90.00
_cell.angle_gamma   90.00
#
_symmetry.space_group_name_H-M   'P 1'
#
loop_
_entity.id
_entity.type
_entity.pdbx_description
1 polymer ?
#
loop_
_entity_poly.entity_id
_entity_poly.type
_entity_poly.pdbx_seq_one_letter_code
_entity_poly.pdbx_strand_id
1 'polypeptide(L)'
;MRKLTAMIFASTLALGVGAANAADTAAAPVANGAGNGNGMGMMHHQDMNHQNGVMQKKGNRHAGGMGMLAGIQLTPEQRQQIRDIRQQFHKAHPMPQMMDNFKQMQQLITSEKFDEAAARAHIEANNKARNDVAVERMKMEHQIYSLLTPAQKQQVNQNFEKRVQVMMERQGKMGQSQQ
;
A
#
# COMPACT_ATOMS: atom_id res chain seq x y z
N MET A 1 44.74 13.88 35.22
CA MET A 1 44.80 12.52 34.67
C MET A 1 44.19 11.54 35.66
N ARG A 2 42.95 11.09 35.44
CA ARG A 2 42.38 9.95 36.16
C ARG A 2 41.69 9.07 35.12
N LYS A 3 42.26 7.88 34.95
CA LYS A 3 41.78 6.79 34.07
C LYS A 3 40.77 5.98 34.89
N LEU A 4 39.59 5.73 34.35
CA LEU A 4 38.69 4.70 34.87
C LEU A 4 38.16 3.85 33.71
N THR A 5 38.27 2.55 33.96
CA THR A 5 38.28 1.42 33.04
C THR A 5 36.85 0.96 32.73
N ALA A 6 36.63 0.56 31.48
CA ALA A 6 35.39 -0.02 30.97
C ALA A 6 35.12 -1.43 31.51
N MET A 7 33.84 -1.79 31.69
CA MET A 7 33.37 -3.17 31.58
C MET A 7 32.12 -3.21 30.70
N ILE A 8 32.25 -3.90 29.57
CA ILE A 8 31.18 -4.25 28.64
C ILE A 8 30.73 -5.65 29.03
N PHE A 9 29.47 -5.82 29.44
CA PHE A 9 28.84 -7.14 29.54
C PHE A 9 28.22 -7.50 28.18
N ALA A 10 28.98 -8.24 27.38
CA ALA A 10 28.46 -8.93 26.20
C ALA A 10 28.01 -10.33 26.63
N SER A 11 26.70 -10.58 26.62
CA SER A 11 26.14 -11.91 26.79
C SER A 11 25.56 -12.39 25.47
N THR A 12 26.40 -13.06 24.69
CA THR A 12 25.99 -13.89 23.55
C THR A 12 25.56 -15.26 24.05
N LEU A 13 24.30 -15.62 23.85
CA LEU A 13 23.83 -16.99 24.01
C LEU A 13 23.78 -17.62 22.61
N ALA A 14 24.69 -18.56 22.36
CA ALA A 14 24.70 -19.43 21.20
C ALA A 14 25.11 -20.84 21.63
N LEU A 15 24.68 -21.84 20.85
CA LEU A 15 24.96 -23.29 20.91
C LEU A 15 23.90 -24.09 21.72
N GLY A 16 23.34 -25.20 21.22
CA GLY A 16 23.59 -25.91 19.97
C GLY A 16 22.72 -27.16 19.81
N VAL A 17 22.62 -27.55 18.53
CA VAL A 17 22.37 -28.85 17.85
C VAL A 17 22.07 -30.12 18.67
N GLY A 18 21.05 -30.87 18.23
CA GLY A 18 20.92 -32.32 18.44
C GLY A 18 19.98 -32.96 17.42
N ALA A 19 20.51 -33.82 16.55
CA ALA A 19 19.81 -34.53 15.46
C ALA A 19 19.40 -35.97 15.85
N ALA A 20 18.29 -36.43 15.27
CA ALA A 20 17.93 -37.79 14.83
C ALA A 20 18.17 -39.02 15.75
N ASN A 21 17.13 -39.80 16.08
CA ASN A 21 16.67 -40.94 15.27
C ASN A 21 15.52 -41.77 15.91
N ALA A 22 14.72 -42.31 15.00
CA ALA A 22 13.71 -43.39 14.98
C ALA A 22 13.49 -44.35 16.18
N ALA A 23 12.22 -44.66 16.43
CA ALA A 23 11.61 -46.01 16.40
C ALA A 23 10.08 -45.88 16.63
N ASP A 24 9.27 -45.98 15.59
CA ASP A 24 8.51 -47.17 15.17
C ASP A 24 7.36 -47.56 16.12
N THR A 25 6.12 -47.30 15.69
CA THR A 25 4.98 -48.17 16.00
C THR A 25 3.96 -48.08 14.86
N ALA A 26 3.98 -49.15 14.05
CA ALA A 26 2.87 -49.82 13.38
C ALA A 26 1.77 -49.01 12.67
N ALA A 27 1.74 -49.21 11.35
CA ALA A 27 0.70 -48.86 10.41
C ALA A 27 -0.61 -49.65 10.60
N ALA A 28 -1.73 -49.03 10.22
CA ALA A 28 -2.75 -49.67 9.38
C ALA A 28 -3.51 -48.61 8.53
N PRO A 29 -3.96 -48.95 7.31
CA PRO A 29 -4.35 -48.00 6.27
C PRO A 29 -5.86 -47.76 6.22
N VAL A 30 -6.30 -46.56 5.84
CA VAL A 30 -7.68 -46.34 5.37
C VAL A 30 -7.78 -45.25 4.29
N ALA A 31 -8.10 -45.74 3.09
CA ALA A 31 -9.03 -45.21 2.09
C ALA A 31 -8.79 -43.82 1.48
N ASN A 32 -8.39 -43.86 0.21
CA ASN A 32 -8.70 -42.85 -0.80
C ASN A 32 -10.21 -42.54 -0.82
N GLY A 33 -10.55 -41.29 -0.50
CA GLY A 33 -11.87 -40.70 -0.76
C GLY A 33 -11.75 -39.65 -1.85
N ALA A 34 -11.90 -40.08 -3.11
CA ALA A 34 -12.19 -39.18 -4.21
C ALA A 34 -13.61 -38.60 -4.02
N GLY A 35 -13.68 -37.31 -3.71
CA GLY A 35 -14.92 -36.56 -3.64
C GLY A 35 -14.80 -35.31 -4.50
N ASN A 36 -15.16 -35.44 -5.77
CA ASN A 36 -15.47 -34.31 -6.64
C ASN A 36 -16.65 -33.54 -6.04
N GLY A 37 -16.41 -32.31 -5.62
CA GLY A 37 -17.43 -31.34 -5.25
C GLY A 37 -17.21 -30.04 -5.99
N ASN A 38 -17.84 -29.92 -7.15
CA ASN A 38 -17.86 -28.75 -8.00
C ASN A 38 -18.29 -27.47 -7.24
N GLY A 39 -17.69 -26.35 -7.63
CA GLY A 39 -18.37 -25.06 -7.65
C GLY A 39 -18.08 -24.14 -6.47
N MET A 40 -16.92 -23.47 -6.50
CA MET A 40 -16.81 -22.15 -5.88
C MET A 40 -17.89 -21.24 -6.50
N GLY A 41 -18.94 -20.97 -5.73
CA GLY A 41 -19.96 -19.98 -6.04
C GLY A 41 -19.32 -18.59 -6.13
N MET A 42 -18.92 -18.21 -7.34
CA MET A 42 -18.67 -16.82 -7.70
C MET A 42 -20.00 -16.08 -7.60
N MET A 43 -20.26 -15.42 -6.47
CA MET A 43 -21.33 -14.43 -6.39
C MET A 43 -20.98 -13.26 -7.30
N HIS A 44 -21.43 -13.35 -8.55
CA HIS A 44 -21.64 -12.21 -9.42
C HIS A 44 -22.68 -11.31 -8.74
N HIS A 45 -22.24 -10.23 -8.12
CA HIS A 45 -23.11 -9.09 -7.83
C HIS A 45 -23.42 -8.36 -9.14
N GLN A 46 -24.34 -8.96 -9.90
CA GLN A 46 -25.15 -8.26 -10.89
C GLN A 46 -26.32 -7.59 -10.13
N ASP A 47 -26.56 -6.32 -10.43
CA ASP A 47 -27.64 -5.47 -9.90
C ASP A 47 -27.58 -5.04 -8.43
N MET A 48 -26.79 -3.99 -8.20
CA MET A 48 -27.25 -2.89 -7.35
C MET A 48 -27.35 -1.63 -8.20
N ASN A 49 -28.58 -1.29 -8.54
CA ASN A 49 -29.02 0.00 -9.06
C ASN A 49 -28.57 1.14 -8.12
N HIS A 50 -27.34 1.63 -8.27
CA HIS A 50 -26.90 2.90 -7.68
C HIS A 50 -27.09 4.01 -8.70
N GLN A 51 -28.35 4.43 -8.79
CA GLN A 51 -28.79 5.67 -9.38
C GLN A 51 -28.28 6.82 -8.50
N ASN A 52 -27.01 7.17 -8.66
CA ASN A 52 -26.43 8.46 -8.27
C ASN A 52 -25.21 8.71 -9.16
N GLY A 53 -25.45 9.46 -10.24
CA GLY A 53 -24.53 9.65 -11.34
C GLY A 53 -23.29 10.47 -10.98
N VAL A 54 -22.13 9.83 -10.99
CA VAL A 54 -20.87 10.31 -11.61
C VAL A 54 -19.84 9.16 -11.71
N MET A 55 -20.21 8.04 -12.33
CA MET A 55 -19.21 7.16 -12.95
C MET A 55 -18.79 7.73 -14.31
N GLN A 56 -18.11 8.88 -14.29
CA GLN A 56 -17.39 9.36 -15.47
C GLN A 56 -16.25 8.39 -15.81
N LYS A 57 -16.43 7.65 -16.90
CA LYS A 57 -15.41 6.98 -17.73
C LYS A 57 -14.32 6.20 -16.96
N LYS A 58 -14.54 4.89 -16.83
CA LYS A 58 -13.46 3.89 -16.80
C LYS A 58 -12.69 3.99 -18.13
N GLY A 59 -11.56 4.69 -18.11
CA GLY A 59 -10.66 4.80 -19.26
C GLY A 59 -9.23 5.22 -18.90
N ASN A 60 -9.02 6.00 -17.83
CA ASN A 60 -7.68 6.52 -17.50
C ASN A 60 -7.35 6.55 -15.99
N ARG A 61 -8.11 5.85 -15.14
CA ARG A 61 -7.90 5.93 -13.68
C ARG A 61 -6.78 5.02 -13.12
N HIS A 62 -6.08 4.24 -13.95
CA HIS A 62 -5.17 3.18 -13.45
C HIS A 62 -3.73 3.21 -13.98
N ALA A 63 -3.26 4.29 -14.60
CA ALA A 63 -1.85 4.41 -14.98
C ALA A 63 -1.08 5.34 -14.02
N GLY A 64 -0.69 4.80 -12.86
CA GLY A 64 0.33 5.41 -11.97
C GLY A 64 -0.02 6.81 -11.46
N GLY A 65 -0.61 6.85 -10.27
CA GLY A 65 -1.25 8.05 -9.71
C GLY A 65 -0.45 9.32 -9.86
N MET A 66 -0.93 10.22 -10.73
CA MET A 66 -1.04 11.64 -10.41
C MET A 66 -2.07 12.31 -11.31
N GLY A 67 -3.22 12.66 -10.71
CA GLY A 67 -4.24 13.51 -11.32
C GLY A 67 -3.74 14.92 -11.67
N MET A 68 -2.48 15.23 -11.34
CA MET A 68 -1.77 16.45 -11.68
C MET A 68 -1.72 16.72 -13.20
N LEU A 69 -1.47 15.70 -14.02
CA LEU A 69 -1.31 15.84 -15.48
C LEU A 69 -2.63 15.69 -16.26
N ALA A 70 -3.77 15.64 -15.57
CA ALA A 70 -5.06 15.41 -16.21
C ALA A 70 -5.38 16.51 -17.24
N GLY A 71 -5.66 16.14 -18.49
CA GLY A 71 -6.02 17.09 -19.55
C GLY A 71 -4.87 17.98 -20.04
N ILE A 72 -3.63 17.73 -19.62
CA ILE A 72 -2.46 18.46 -20.13
C ILE A 72 -2.00 17.80 -21.43
N GLN A 73 -1.86 18.61 -22.49
CA GLN A 73 -1.28 18.14 -23.75
C GLN A 73 0.23 18.05 -23.61
N LEU A 74 0.76 16.82 -23.58
CA LEU A 74 2.20 16.53 -23.46
C LEU A 74 2.78 16.21 -24.83
N THR A 75 4.02 16.59 -25.10
CA THR A 75 4.74 16.15 -26.32
C THR A 75 5.07 14.65 -26.25
N PRO A 76 5.36 13.98 -27.39
CA PRO A 76 5.82 12.58 -27.38
C PRO A 76 7.02 12.35 -26.45
N GLU A 77 7.98 13.27 -26.44
CA GLU A 77 9.21 13.22 -25.64
C GLU A 77 8.90 13.35 -24.15
N GLN A 78 8.08 14.34 -23.76
CA GLN A 78 7.63 14.49 -22.38
C GLN A 78 6.92 13.24 -21.87
N ARG A 79 6.03 12.64 -22.69
CA ARG A 79 5.34 11.40 -22.33
C ARG A 79 6.30 10.25 -22.10
N GLN A 80 7.35 10.13 -22.90
CA GLN A 80 8.36 9.10 -22.73
C GLN A 80 9.13 9.30 -21.43
N GLN A 81 9.67 10.49 -21.19
CA GLN A 81 10.41 10.82 -19.96
C GLN A 81 9.56 10.58 -18.70
N ILE A 82 8.29 10.99 -18.72
CA ILE A 82 7.37 10.77 -17.61
C ILE A 82 7.11 9.28 -17.37
N ARG A 83 6.98 8.47 -18.43
CA ARG A 83 6.85 7.01 -18.28
C ARG A 83 8.09 6.42 -17.62
N ASP A 84 9.28 6.82 -18.06
CA ASP A 84 10.54 6.30 -17.55
C ASP A 84 10.74 6.65 -16.07
N ILE A 85 10.48 7.92 -15.69
CA ILE A 85 10.50 8.38 -14.28
C ILE A 85 9.54 7.54 -13.42
N ARG A 86 8.31 7.31 -13.90
CA ARG A 86 7.31 6.51 -13.17
C ARG A 86 7.71 5.06 -13.03
N GLN A 87 8.27 4.47 -14.08
CA GLN A 87 8.74 3.09 -14.05
C GLN A 87 9.91 2.93 -13.08
N GLN A 88 10.86 3.87 -13.08
CA GLN A 88 11.96 3.89 -12.13
C GLN A 88 11.45 3.97 -10.69
N PHE A 89 10.50 4.87 -10.41
CA PHE A 89 9.88 4.98 -9.10
C PHE A 89 9.18 3.68 -8.67
N HIS A 90 8.38 3.04 -9.55
CA HIS A 90 7.71 1.78 -9.23
C HIS A 90 8.69 0.62 -9.00
N LYS A 91 9.81 0.59 -9.73
CA LYS A 91 10.87 -0.42 -9.53
C LYS A 91 11.58 -0.22 -8.20
N ALA A 92 11.86 1.03 -7.81
CA ALA A 92 12.52 1.36 -6.55
C ALA A 92 11.61 1.20 -5.32
N HIS A 93 10.31 1.41 -5.51
CA HIS A 93 9.30 1.32 -4.46
C HIS A 93 8.24 0.29 -4.87
N PRO A 94 8.55 -1.01 -4.78
CA PRO A 94 7.54 -2.04 -4.99
C PRO A 94 6.40 -1.80 -3.99
N MET A 95 5.17 -2.09 -4.43
CA MET A 95 4.01 -1.96 -3.55
C MET A 95 4.28 -2.73 -2.25
N PRO A 96 4.14 -2.11 -1.07
CA PRO A 96 4.36 -2.78 0.19
C PRO A 96 3.54 -4.07 0.26
N GLN A 97 4.03 -5.08 0.99
CA GLN A 97 3.30 -6.33 1.24
C GLN A 97 2.06 -6.05 2.11
N MET A 98 1.02 -5.49 1.50
CA MET A 98 -0.19 -5.06 2.21
C MET A 98 -0.84 -6.23 2.95
N MET A 99 -0.70 -7.45 2.41
CA MET A 99 -1.26 -8.66 3.00
C MET A 99 -0.70 -8.95 4.39
N ASP A 100 0.59 -8.75 4.61
CA ASP A 100 1.20 -9.04 5.92
C ASP A 100 0.80 -7.99 6.96
N ASN A 101 0.72 -6.72 6.55
CA ASN A 101 0.15 -5.66 7.39
C ASN A 101 -1.30 -5.96 7.77
N PHE A 102 -2.14 -6.41 6.83
CA PHE A 102 -3.52 -6.79 7.13
C PHE A 102 -3.61 -7.96 8.10
N LYS A 103 -2.77 -8.99 7.93
CA LYS A 103 -2.72 -10.14 8.86
C LYS A 103 -2.30 -9.72 10.27
N GLN A 104 -1.26 -8.90 10.39
CA GLN A 104 -0.76 -8.47 11.70
C GLN A 104 -1.78 -7.56 12.41
N MET A 105 -2.44 -6.66 11.67
CA MET A 105 -3.55 -5.87 12.20
C MET A 105 -4.71 -6.76 12.64
N GLN A 106 -5.07 -7.78 11.84
CA GLN A 106 -6.14 -8.71 12.20
C GLN A 106 -5.82 -9.46 13.50
N GLN A 107 -4.59 -9.94 13.68
CA GLN A 107 -4.15 -10.61 14.91
C GLN A 107 -4.29 -9.73 16.15
N LEU A 108 -3.95 -8.44 16.04
CA LEU A 108 -4.10 -7.46 17.14
C LEU A 108 -5.57 -7.15 17.46
N ILE A 109 -6.46 -7.23 16.47
CA ILE A 109 -7.90 -6.99 16.65
C ILE A 109 -8.58 -8.22 17.27
N THR A 110 -8.17 -9.43 16.86
CA THR A 110 -8.80 -10.68 17.30
C THR A 110 -8.18 -11.27 18.56
N SER A 111 -7.25 -10.58 19.22
CA SER A 111 -6.63 -11.05 20.47
C SER A 111 -7.63 -11.01 21.62
N GLU A 112 -7.48 -11.93 22.59
CA GLU A 112 -8.36 -12.00 23.77
C GLU A 112 -8.37 -10.70 24.59
N LYS A 113 -7.24 -9.98 24.61
CA LYS A 113 -7.10 -8.64 25.17
C LYS A 113 -6.39 -7.75 24.17
N PHE A 114 -6.82 -6.50 24.09
CA PHE A 114 -6.20 -5.53 23.20
C PHE A 114 -4.85 -5.07 23.77
N ASP A 115 -3.78 -5.26 23.00
CA ASP A 115 -2.45 -4.74 23.31
C ASP A 115 -2.23 -3.41 22.59
N GLU A 116 -2.50 -2.31 23.30
CA GLU A 116 -2.34 -0.96 22.75
C GLU A 116 -0.89 -0.64 22.39
N ALA A 117 0.08 -1.16 23.14
CA ALA A 117 1.50 -0.91 22.89
C ALA A 117 1.95 -1.58 21.59
N ALA A 118 1.57 -2.84 21.38
CA ALA A 118 1.84 -3.57 20.15
C ALA A 118 1.15 -2.92 18.93
N ALA A 119 -0.10 -2.45 19.09
CA ALA A 119 -0.82 -1.75 18.05
C ALA A 119 -0.14 -0.43 17.65
N ARG A 120 0.26 0.40 18.62
CA ARG A 120 1.00 1.64 18.38
C ARG A 120 2.33 1.39 17.66
N ALA A 121 3.09 0.40 18.10
CA ALA A 121 4.36 0.03 17.48
C ALA A 121 4.19 -0.41 16.01
N HIS A 122 3.18 -1.24 15.72
CA HIS A 122 2.86 -1.66 14.35
C HIS A 122 2.47 -0.49 13.45
N ILE A 123 1.64 0.44 13.96
CA ILE A 123 1.23 1.64 13.22
C ILE A 123 2.42 2.56 12.96
N GLU A 124 3.28 2.78 13.96
CA GLU A 124 4.44 3.66 13.83
C GLU A 124 5.44 3.14 12.79
N ALA A 125 5.76 1.84 12.83
CA ALA A 125 6.63 1.21 11.84
C ALA A 125 6.09 1.38 10.40
N ASN A 126 4.78 1.18 10.23
CA ASN A 126 4.12 1.36 8.94
C ASN A 126 4.08 2.82 8.48
N ASN A 127 3.83 3.76 9.40
CA ASN A 127 3.83 5.18 9.09
C ASN A 127 5.22 5.65 8.64
N LYS A 128 6.29 5.18 9.28
CA LYS A 128 7.66 5.51 8.85
C LYS A 128 7.90 5.12 7.39
N ALA A 129 7.60 3.87 7.03
CA ALA A 129 7.77 3.39 5.66
C ALA A 129 6.91 4.18 4.65
N ARG A 130 5.66 4.51 5.02
CA ARG A 130 4.76 5.33 4.19
C ARG A 130 5.28 6.75 4.00
N ASN A 131 5.82 7.36 5.05
CA ASN A 131 6.38 8.71 5.01
C ASN A 131 7.60 8.78 4.09
N ASP A 132 8.51 7.80 4.21
CA ASP A 132 9.70 7.71 3.35
C ASP A 132 9.29 7.61 1.87
N VAL A 133 8.32 6.75 1.53
CA VAL A 133 7.78 6.63 0.16
C VAL A 133 7.03 7.88 -0.29
N ALA A 134 6.34 8.58 0.62
CA ALA A 134 5.62 9.82 0.30
C ALA A 134 6.59 10.93 -0.15
N VAL A 135 7.73 11.08 0.54
CA VAL A 135 8.77 12.03 0.16
C VAL A 135 9.35 11.69 -1.22
N GLU A 136 9.67 10.42 -1.48
CA GLU A 136 10.18 10.00 -2.79
C GLU A 136 9.14 10.21 -3.91
N ARG A 137 7.86 9.99 -3.60
CA ARG A 137 6.76 10.29 -4.53
C ARG A 137 6.71 11.79 -4.86
N MET A 138 6.85 12.67 -3.87
CA MET A 138 6.89 14.11 -4.10
C MET A 138 8.09 14.52 -4.97
N LYS A 139 9.26 13.90 -4.76
CA LYS A 139 10.43 14.14 -5.61
C LYS A 139 10.18 13.72 -7.06
N MET A 140 9.58 12.55 -7.27
CA MET A 140 9.18 12.08 -8.60
C MET A 140 8.18 13.05 -9.27
N GLU A 141 7.17 13.52 -8.54
CA GLU A 141 6.22 14.52 -9.04
C GLU A 141 6.91 15.84 -9.42
N HIS A 142 7.84 16.31 -8.59
CA HIS A 142 8.60 17.52 -8.86
C HIS A 142 9.47 17.37 -10.13
N GLN A 143 10.09 16.22 -10.34
CA GLN A 143 10.83 15.91 -11.57
C GLN A 143 9.91 15.97 -12.79
N ILE A 144 8.72 15.35 -12.71
CA ILE A 144 7.70 15.39 -13.77
C ILE A 144 7.26 16.84 -14.04
N TYR A 145 6.99 17.63 -13.00
CA TYR A 145 6.60 19.03 -13.14
C TYR A 145 7.67 19.88 -13.84
N SER A 146 8.94 19.60 -13.58
CA SER A 146 10.07 20.32 -14.17
C SER A 146 10.17 20.15 -15.68
N LEU A 147 9.65 19.05 -16.24
CA LEU A 147 9.60 18.80 -17.68
C LEU A 147 8.53 19.63 -18.42
N LEU A 148 7.61 20.26 -17.68
CA LEU A 148 6.48 20.98 -18.26
C LEU A 148 6.87 22.40 -18.69
N THR A 149 6.24 22.87 -19.76
CA THR A 149 6.34 24.26 -20.22
C THR A 149 5.60 25.20 -19.25
N PRO A 150 5.89 26.51 -19.25
CA PRO A 150 5.19 27.47 -18.40
C PRO A 150 3.65 27.43 -18.57
N ALA A 151 3.16 27.31 -19.81
CA ALA A 151 1.73 27.19 -20.08
C ALA A 151 1.12 25.90 -19.51
N GLN A 152 1.82 24.76 -19.64
CA GLN A 152 1.37 23.49 -19.04
C GLN A 152 1.36 23.57 -17.51
N LYS A 153 2.37 24.22 -16.90
CA LYS A 153 2.45 24.43 -15.44
C LYS A 153 1.28 25.27 -14.91
N GLN A 154 0.86 26.30 -15.64
CA GLN A 154 -0.33 27.07 -15.30
C GLN A 154 -1.59 26.20 -15.31
N GLN A 155 -1.72 25.33 -16.32
CA GLN A 155 -2.84 24.39 -16.41
C GLN A 155 -2.84 23.37 -15.24
N VAL A 156 -1.67 22.89 -14.81
CA VAL A 156 -1.56 22.05 -13.60
C VAL A 156 -2.19 22.74 -12.38
N ASN A 157 -1.88 24.01 -12.16
CA ASN A 157 -2.35 24.75 -10.99
C ASN A 157 -3.87 24.95 -11.03
N GLN A 158 -4.42 25.31 -12.20
CA GLN A 158 -5.87 25.39 -12.40
C GLN A 158 -6.55 24.04 -12.15
N ASN A 159 -5.95 22.94 -12.61
CA ASN A 159 -6.45 21.60 -12.33
C ASN A 159 -6.40 21.28 -10.83
N PHE A 160 -5.39 21.75 -10.10
CA PHE A 160 -5.31 21.58 -8.65
C PHE A 160 -6.44 22.32 -7.94
N GLU A 161 -6.67 23.60 -8.26
CA GLU A 161 -7.77 24.39 -7.69
C GLU A 161 -9.14 23.72 -7.91
N LYS A 162 -9.40 23.23 -9.14
CA LYS A 162 -10.61 22.47 -9.45
C LYS A 162 -10.74 21.20 -8.61
N ARG A 163 -9.64 20.44 -8.42
CA ARG A 163 -9.66 19.25 -7.57
C ARG A 163 -9.95 19.59 -6.12
N VAL A 164 -9.38 20.69 -5.62
CA VAL A 164 -9.63 21.20 -4.26
C VAL A 164 -11.09 21.57 -4.08
N GLN A 165 -11.69 22.32 -5.01
CA GLN A 165 -13.11 22.66 -4.97
C GLN A 165 -14.01 21.43 -4.94
N VAL A 166 -13.77 20.45 -5.84
CA VAL A 166 -14.52 19.19 -5.86
C VAL A 166 -14.38 18.42 -4.54
N MET A 167 -13.19 18.45 -3.91
CA MET A 167 -12.99 17.82 -2.60
C MET A 167 -13.80 18.53 -1.50
N MET A 168 -13.81 19.87 -1.47
CA MET A 168 -14.61 20.64 -0.51
C MET A 168 -16.11 20.37 -0.67
N GLU A 169 -16.62 20.37 -1.91
CA GLU A 169 -18.03 20.07 -2.19
C GLU A 169 -18.43 18.67 -1.72
N ARG A 170 -17.56 17.66 -1.95
CA ARG A 170 -17.79 16.30 -1.46
C ARG A 170 -17.80 16.24 0.05
N GLN A 171 -16.91 16.97 0.72
CA GLN A 171 -16.86 17.02 2.17
C GLN A 171 -18.13 17.68 2.75
N GLY A 172 -18.61 18.76 2.14
CA GLY A 172 -19.87 19.40 2.52
C GLY A 172 -21.08 18.47 2.37
N LYS A 173 -21.16 17.73 1.26
CA LYS A 173 -22.24 16.75 1.03
C LYS A 173 -22.21 15.59 2.03
N MET A 174 -21.03 15.08 2.37
CA MET A 174 -20.87 14.02 3.38
C MET A 174 -21.23 14.49 4.79
N GLY A 175 -21.05 15.77 5.10
CA GLY A 175 -21.48 16.37 6.36
C GLY A 175 -22.99 16.57 6.45
N GLN A 176 -23.65 16.88 5.33
CA GLN A 176 -25.10 17.03 5.26
C GLN A 176 -25.85 15.69 5.28
N SER A 177 -25.26 14.61 4.75
CA SER A 177 -25.87 13.27 4.79
C SER A 177 -25.78 12.57 6.15
N GLN A 178 -25.19 13.21 7.17
CA GLN A 178 -25.05 12.70 8.53
C GLN A 178 -25.95 13.44 9.55
N GLN A 179 -26.80 14.36 9.06
CA GLN A 179 -27.84 15.04 9.83
C GLN A 179 -29.21 14.51 9.39
#